data_AF-D0MWB3-F1
#
_entry.id   AF-D0MWB3-F1
#
_cell.length_a   1.000
_cell.length_b   1.000
_cell.length_c   1.000
_cell.angle_alpha   90.00
_cell.angle_beta   90.00
_cell.angle_gamma   90.00
#
_symmetry.space_group_name_H-M   'P 1'
#
loop_
_entity.id
_entity.type
_entity.pdbx_description
1 polymer ?
#
loop_
_entity_poly.entity_id
_entity_poly.type
_entity_poly.pdbx_seq_one_letter_code
_entity_poly.pdbx_strand_id
1 'polypeptide(L)'
;MLTPYPESEAADERRKRIYNRVHSRTRIAVECAFGRLKNRFRILLAKLEQKTPGRICKVIYSCIVLHNMLLAVNDSCALNGEDPHRAELQVRDDDGGLSVAEQSFSHRLGKTKRDDLADIFMS
;
A
#
# COMPACT_ATOMS: atom_id res chain seq x y z
N MET A 1 -2.70 9.33 -1.58
CA MET A 1 -1.57 8.40 -1.77
C MET A 1 -0.39 9.20 -2.31
N LEU A 2 0.86 8.84 -2.02
CA LEU A 2 2.01 9.44 -2.71
C LEU A 2 1.94 9.10 -4.20
N THR A 3 2.25 10.07 -5.05
CA THR A 3 2.10 9.94 -6.52
C THR A 3 3.47 9.96 -7.18
N PRO A 4 3.76 9.10 -8.17
CA PRO A 4 4.95 9.25 -9.00
C PRO A 4 4.94 10.56 -9.79
N TYR A 5 6.10 10.98 -10.28
CA TYR A 5 6.18 11.96 -11.37
C TYR A 5 5.72 11.30 -12.68
N PRO A 6 5.16 12.08 -13.63
CA PRO A 6 4.93 11.59 -14.98
C PRO A 6 6.22 11.07 -15.60
N GLU A 7 6.13 9.98 -16.37
CA GLU A 7 7.32 9.36 -16.99
C GLU A 7 8.05 10.30 -17.94
N SER A 8 7.34 11.20 -18.62
CA SER A 8 7.95 12.26 -19.44
C SER A 8 8.88 13.16 -18.62
N GLU A 9 8.42 13.64 -17.46
CA GLU A 9 9.23 14.49 -16.58
C GLU A 9 10.39 13.71 -15.92
N ALA A 10 10.17 12.44 -15.58
CA ALA A 10 11.21 11.58 -15.01
C ALA A 10 12.26 11.15 -16.05
N ALA A 11 11.92 11.14 -17.33
CA ALA A 11 12.88 10.93 -18.41
C ALA A 11 13.87 12.11 -18.49
N ASP A 12 13.39 13.34 -18.29
CA ASP A 12 14.23 14.53 -18.43
C ASP A 12 15.00 14.87 -17.14
N GLU A 13 14.43 14.60 -15.96
CA GLU A 13 15.02 15.02 -14.68
C GLU A 13 15.46 13.83 -13.80
N ARG A 14 16.78 13.70 -13.58
CA ARG A 14 17.39 12.60 -12.79
C ARG A 14 16.77 12.46 -11.40
N ARG A 15 16.50 13.58 -10.73
CA ARG A 15 15.91 13.64 -9.38
C ARG A 15 14.53 12.96 -9.34
N LYS A 16 13.66 13.31 -10.29
CA LYS A 16 12.33 12.71 -10.44
C LYS A 16 12.41 11.22 -10.76
N ARG A 17 13.35 10.82 -11.61
CA ARG A 17 13.61 9.41 -11.94
C ARG A 17 13.99 8.58 -10.72
N ILE A 18 14.89 9.11 -9.88
CA ILE A 18 15.32 8.45 -8.64
C ILE A 18 14.14 8.32 -7.69
N TYR A 19 13.35 9.38 -7.50
CA TYR A 19 12.13 9.29 -6.71
C TYR A 19 11.19 8.19 -7.23
N ASN A 20 10.86 8.16 -8.52
CA ASN A 20 9.97 7.14 -9.10
C ASN A 20 10.49 5.72 -8.85
N ARG A 21 11.81 5.50 -9.02
CA ARG A 21 12.45 4.22 -8.74
C ARG A 21 12.33 3.81 -7.27
N VAL A 22 12.64 4.71 -6.34
CA VAL A 22 12.54 4.44 -4.89
C VAL A 22 11.08 4.21 -4.49
N HIS A 23 10.17 5.08 -4.94
CA HIS A 23 8.74 4.97 -4.69
C HIS A 23 8.18 3.62 -5.16
N SER A 24 8.50 3.22 -6.40
CA SER A 24 8.10 1.92 -6.96
C SER A 24 8.66 0.75 -6.15
N ARG A 25 9.96 0.76 -5.83
CA ARG A 25 10.59 -0.30 -5.01
C ARG A 25 9.93 -0.43 -3.64
N THR A 26 9.65 0.67 -2.97
CA THR A 26 8.97 0.69 -1.67
C THR A 26 7.54 0.16 -1.79
N ARG A 27 6.79 0.59 -2.82
CA ARG A 27 5.44 0.07 -3.09
C ARG A 27 5.44 -1.44 -3.32
N ILE A 28 6.35 -1.95 -4.16
CA ILE A 28 6.47 -3.38 -4.43
C ILE A 28 6.68 -4.16 -3.13
N ALA A 29 7.60 -3.71 -2.27
CA ALA A 29 7.84 -4.38 -0.98
C ALA A 29 6.59 -4.41 -0.09
N VAL A 30 5.86 -3.29 0.00
CA VAL A 30 4.63 -3.16 0.79
C VAL A 30 3.51 -4.03 0.20
N GLU A 31 3.29 -3.96 -1.11
CA GLU A 31 2.27 -4.74 -1.82
C GLU A 31 2.53 -6.24 -1.71
N CYS A 32 3.79 -6.68 -1.84
CA CYS A 32 4.18 -8.07 -1.62
C CYS A 32 3.91 -8.51 -0.17
N ALA A 33 4.23 -7.69 0.83
CA ALA A 33 3.98 -8.02 2.24
C ALA A 33 2.47 -8.20 2.51
N PHE A 34 1.63 -7.27 2.02
CA PHE A 34 0.18 -7.40 2.16
C PHE A 34 -0.39 -8.55 1.35
N GLY A 35 0.14 -8.84 0.15
CA GLY A 35 -0.24 -10.02 -0.63
C GLY A 35 0.03 -11.32 0.14
N ARG A 36 1.22 -11.46 0.74
CA ARG A 36 1.54 -12.61 1.60
C ARG A 36 0.63 -12.71 2.82
N LEU A 37 0.36 -11.58 3.49
CA LEU A 37 -0.52 -11.53 4.65
C LEU A 37 -1.94 -12.02 4.29
N LYS A 38 -2.53 -11.49 3.21
CA LYS A 38 -3.88 -11.85 2.77
C LYS A 38 -3.97 -13.29 2.27
N ASN A 39 -2.98 -13.78 1.53
CA ASN A 39 -2.96 -15.17 1.07
C ASN A 39 -2.85 -16.15 2.23
N ARG A 40 -2.07 -15.80 3.27
CA ARG A 40 -1.97 -16.60 4.49
C ARG A 40 -3.28 -16.57 5.29
N PHE A 41 -3.82 -15.39 5.55
CA PHE A 41 -5.03 -15.19 6.33
C PHE A 41 -6.19 -14.86 5.41
N ARG A 42 -6.75 -15.89 4.77
CA ARG A 42 -7.86 -15.74 3.80
C ARG A 42 -9.10 -15.03 4.37
N ILE A 43 -9.24 -14.97 5.69
CA ILE A 43 -10.27 -14.16 6.36
C ILE A 43 -10.18 -12.67 5.98
N LEU A 44 -8.99 -12.18 5.62
CA LEU A 44 -8.75 -10.80 5.16
C LEU A 44 -9.09 -10.57 3.68
N LEU A 45 -9.36 -11.64 2.92
CA LEU A 45 -9.84 -11.53 1.53
C LEU A 45 -11.35 -11.24 1.52
N ALA A 46 -12.10 -11.79 2.48
CA ALA A 46 -13.53 -11.53 2.60
C ALA A 46 -13.84 -10.26 3.41
N LYS A 47 -15.08 -9.75 3.25
CA LYS A 47 -15.60 -8.71 4.14
C LYS A 47 -15.63 -9.24 5.57
N LEU A 48 -14.98 -8.53 6.50
CA LEU A 48 -14.99 -8.88 7.90
C LEU A 48 -16.34 -8.53 8.53
N GLU A 49 -17.20 -9.53 8.71
CA GLU A 49 -18.50 -9.36 9.37
C GLU A 49 -18.33 -9.30 10.89
N GLN A 50 -18.10 -8.10 11.41
CA GLN A 50 -17.97 -7.86 12.85
C GLN A 50 -18.94 -6.78 13.29
N LYS A 51 -19.48 -6.93 14.51
CA LYS A 51 -20.48 -6.02 15.08
C LYS A 51 -19.97 -4.59 15.31
N THR A 52 -18.65 -4.40 15.42
CA THR A 52 -18.05 -3.09 15.67
C THR A 52 -16.74 -2.92 14.91
N PRO A 53 -16.37 -1.69 14.49
CA PRO A 53 -15.07 -1.40 13.87
C PRO A 53 -13.90 -1.84 14.74
N GLY A 54 -14.01 -1.68 16.06
CA GLY A 54 -12.96 -2.11 17.00
C GLY A 54 -12.67 -3.61 16.94
N ARG A 55 -13.66 -4.46 16.65
CA ARG A 55 -13.44 -5.90 16.45
C ARG A 55 -12.76 -6.21 15.13
N ILE A 56 -13.13 -5.49 14.05
CA ILE A 56 -12.44 -5.57 12.75
C ILE A 56 -10.95 -5.27 12.94
N CYS A 57 -10.63 -4.16 13.62
CA CYS A 57 -9.24 -3.77 13.89
C CYS A 57 -8.49 -4.84 14.69
N LYS A 58 -9.13 -5.46 15.69
CA LYS A 58 -8.52 -6.55 16.48
C LYS A 58 -8.22 -7.78 15.63
N VAL A 59 -9.11 -8.17 14.72
CA VAL A 59 -8.87 -9.29 13.79
C VAL A 59 -7.66 -8.97 12.90
N ILE A 60 -7.66 -7.79 12.27
CA ILE A 60 -6.55 -7.35 11.39
C ILE A 60 -5.22 -7.34 12.18
N TYR A 61 -5.20 -6.75 13.37
CA TYR A 61 -4.01 -6.67 14.22
C TYR A 61 -3.51 -8.05 14.61
N SER A 62 -4.40 -8.97 14.98
CA SER A 62 -4.05 -10.34 15.34
C SER A 62 -3.41 -11.07 14.16
N CYS A 63 -3.93 -10.90 12.93
CA CYS A 63 -3.32 -11.45 11.73
C CYS A 63 -1.90 -10.90 11.49
N ILE A 64 -1.68 -9.60 11.69
CA ILE A 64 -0.35 -8.98 11.52
C ILE A 64 0.64 -9.51 12.56
N VAL A 65 0.25 -9.57 13.84
CA VAL A 65 1.10 -10.10 14.91
C VAL A 65 1.46 -11.56 14.65
N LEU A 66 0.46 -12.38 14.32
CA LEU A 66 0.69 -13.79 14.01
C LEU A 66 1.55 -13.97 12.76
N HIS A 67 1.37 -13.14 11.73
CA HIS A 67 2.24 -13.13 10.55
C HIS A 67 3.70 -12.92 10.94
N ASN A 68 3.98 -11.91 11.75
CA ASN A 68 5.34 -11.58 12.17
C ASN A 68 5.96 -12.68 13.02
N MET A 69 5.18 -13.28 13.93
CA MET A 69 5.63 -14.45 14.71
C MET A 69 6.00 -15.62 13.81
N LEU A 70 5.16 -15.93 12.82
CA LEU A 70 5.41 -17.02 11.87
C LEU A 70 6.62 -16.76 10.96
N LEU A 71 6.86 -15.50 10.58
CA LEU A 71 8.09 -15.11 9.87
C LEU A 71 9.33 -15.30 10.77
N ALA A 72 9.24 -14.95 12.05
CA ALA A 72 10.37 -15.06 12.98
C ALA A 72 10.79 -16.52 13.21
N VAL A 73 9.85 -17.47 13.19
CA VAL A 73 10.15 -18.91 13.27
C VAL A 73 10.44 -19.55 11.91
N ASN A 74 10.48 -18.75 10.84
CA ASN A 74 10.68 -19.18 9.46
C ASN A 74 9.75 -20.34 9.05
N ASP A 75 8.45 -20.17 9.27
CA ASP A 75 7.48 -21.21 8.91
C ASP A 75 7.58 -21.59 7.41
N SER A 76 7.29 -22.85 7.11
CA SER A 76 7.33 -23.38 5.74
C SER A 76 5.98 -23.26 5.03
N CYS A 77 5.11 -22.32 5.44
CA CYS A 77 3.78 -22.19 4.85
C CYS A 77 3.90 -21.71 3.40
N ALA A 78 3.62 -22.62 2.46
CA ALA A 78 3.56 -22.34 1.04
C ALA A 78 2.39 -21.39 0.74
N LEU A 79 2.70 -20.17 0.33
CA LEU A 79 1.71 -19.20 -0.13
C LEU A 79 1.64 -19.31 -1.64
N ASN A 80 0.55 -19.90 -2.14
CA ASN A 80 0.25 -19.84 -3.57
C ASN A 80 0.07 -18.35 -3.90
N GLY A 81 0.85 -17.83 -4.85
CA GLY A 81 0.94 -16.39 -5.15
C GLY A 81 -0.33 -15.75 -5.73
N GLU A 82 -1.46 -16.45 -5.66
CA GLU A 82 -2.76 -16.02 -6.13
C GLU A 82 -3.49 -15.28 -5.02
N ASP A 83 -3.48 -13.95 -5.11
CA ASP A 83 -4.41 -13.09 -4.38
C ASP A 83 -5.60 -12.82 -5.30
N PRO A 84 -6.79 -13.39 -5.04
CA PRO A 84 -7.98 -13.23 -5.87
C PRO A 84 -8.37 -11.75 -6.05
N HIS A 85 -8.00 -10.89 -5.11
CA HIS A 85 -8.31 -9.46 -5.15
C HIS A 85 -7.20 -8.61 -5.79
N ARG A 86 -6.11 -9.21 -6.29
CA ARG A 86 -5.05 -8.46 -6.99
C ARG A 86 -5.58 -7.75 -8.24
N ALA A 87 -6.55 -8.35 -8.94
CA ALA A 87 -7.19 -7.77 -10.11
C ALA A 87 -8.27 -6.72 -9.75
N GLU A 88 -8.99 -6.92 -8.65
CA GLU A 88 -10.13 -6.08 -8.25
C GLU A 88 -9.73 -4.71 -7.66
N LEU A 89 -8.46 -4.52 -7.26
CA LEU A 89 -7.96 -3.23 -6.77
C LEU A 89 -7.99 -2.11 -7.83
N GLN A 90 -8.31 -2.41 -9.09
CA GLN A 90 -8.46 -1.42 -10.16
C GLN A 90 -9.88 -0.83 -10.27
N VAL A 91 -10.89 -1.38 -9.57
CA VAL A 91 -12.28 -0.89 -9.66
C VAL A 91 -12.98 -0.95 -8.30
N ARG A 92 -12.77 0.08 -7.48
CA ARG A 92 -13.71 0.41 -6.40
C ARG A 92 -13.88 1.92 -6.40
N ASP A 93 -14.98 2.37 -7.01
CA ASP A 93 -15.52 3.69 -6.75
C ASP A 93 -15.93 3.71 -5.26
N ASP A 94 -15.09 4.38 -4.47
CA ASP A 94 -15.28 4.63 -3.05
C ASP A 94 -16.40 5.67 -2.88
N ASP A 95 -17.61 5.20 -2.58
CA ASP A 95 -18.78 6.02 -2.19
C ASP A 95 -18.55 6.75 -0.83
N GLY A 96 -17.38 6.55 -0.19
CA GLY A 96 -16.91 7.27 0.99
C GLY A 96 -16.00 8.47 0.68
N GLY A 97 -16.09 9.06 -0.51
CA GLY A 97 -15.18 10.10 -0.98
C GLY A 97 -15.06 11.32 -0.05
N LEU A 98 -13.81 11.69 0.27
CA LEU A 98 -13.45 12.99 0.85
C LEU A 98 -14.03 14.14 0.02
N SER A 99 -14.40 15.25 0.68
CA SER A 99 -14.89 16.44 -0.02
C SER A 99 -13.89 16.96 -1.06
N VAL A 100 -14.38 17.66 -2.08
CA VAL A 100 -13.54 18.26 -3.15
C VAL A 100 -12.41 19.13 -2.57
N ALA A 101 -12.68 19.83 -1.46
CA ALA A 101 -11.70 20.62 -0.73
C ALA A 101 -10.60 19.75 -0.10
N GLU A 102 -10.98 18.64 0.56
CA GLU A 102 -10.05 17.69 1.17
C GLU A 102 -9.22 16.94 0.13
N GLN A 103 -9.79 16.58 -1.02
CA GLN A 103 -9.04 16.00 -2.14
C GLN A 103 -7.99 16.97 -2.69
N SER A 104 -8.37 18.24 -2.89
CA SER A 104 -7.46 19.28 -3.37
C SER A 104 -6.32 19.52 -2.38
N PHE A 105 -6.63 19.58 -1.08
CA PHE A 105 -5.65 19.72 -0.02
C PHE A 105 -4.70 18.53 0.06
N SER A 106 -5.24 17.31 0.10
CA SER A 106 -4.49 16.05 0.12
C SER A 106 -3.55 15.91 -1.08
N HIS A 107 -4.04 16.29 -2.27
CA HIS A 107 -3.24 16.28 -3.50
C HIS A 107 -2.07 17.27 -3.45
N ARG A 108 -2.28 18.51 -2.98
CA ARG A 108 -1.21 19.51 -2.84
C ARG A 108 -0.15 19.07 -1.82
N LEU A 109 -0.59 18.56 -0.68
CA LEU A 109 0.31 18.05 0.35
C LEU A 109 1.12 16.84 -0.15
N GLY A 110 0.48 15.96 -0.93
CA GLY A 110 1.14 14.81 -1.56
C GLY A 110 2.25 15.21 -2.52
N LYS A 111 2.04 16.25 -3.33
CA LYS A 111 3.07 16.79 -4.24
C LYS A 111 4.25 17.38 -3.47
N THR A 112 3.97 18.18 -2.44
CA THR A 112 5.03 18.80 -1.61
C THR A 112 5.92 17.73 -0.98
N LYS A 113 5.31 16.74 -0.31
CA LYS A 113 6.05 15.61 0.29
C LYS A 113 6.87 14.81 -0.72
N ARG A 114 6.33 14.60 -1.93
CA ARG A 114 7.06 13.93 -3.02
C ARG A 114 8.29 14.75 -3.41
N ASP A 115 8.13 16.05 -3.58
CA ASP A 115 9.21 16.93 -4.00
C ASP A 115 10.31 16.99 -2.93
N ASP A 116 9.94 17.09 -1.65
CA ASP A 116 10.87 17.03 -0.51
C ASP A 116 11.66 15.71 -0.49
N LEU A 117 10.98 14.56 -0.67
CA LEU A 117 11.63 13.25 -0.73
C LEU A 117 12.57 13.13 -1.92
N ALA A 118 12.19 13.70 -3.07
CA ALA A 118 13.01 13.69 -4.26
C ALA A 118 14.32 14.49 -4.04
N ASP A 119 14.25 15.58 -3.28
CA ASP A 119 15.42 16.36 -2.88
C ASP A 119 16.32 15.59 -1.89
N ILE A 120 15.72 14.94 -0.88
CA ILE A 120 16.45 14.09 0.09
C ILE A 120 17.20 12.95 -0.61
N PHE A 121 16.61 12.33 -1.64
CA PHE A 121 17.28 11.25 -2.37
C PHE A 121 18.45 11.71 -3.26
N MET A 122 18.66 13.01 -3.39
CA MET A 122 19.76 13.60 -4.16
C MET A 122 20.94 14.08 -3.29
N SER A 123 20.76 14.24 -1.97
CA SER A 123 21.83 14.54 -1.00
C SER A 123 22.65 13.30 -0.67
#